data_AF-A0A532UFA5-F1
#
_entry.id   AF-A0A532UFA5-F1
#
_cell.length_a   1.000
_cell.length_b   1.000
_cell.length_c   1.000
_cell.angle_alpha   90.00
_cell.angle_beta   90.00
_cell.angle_gamma   90.00
#
_symmetry.space_group_name_H-M   'P 1'
#
loop_
_entity.id
_entity.type
_entity.pdbx_description
1 polymer ?
#
loop_
_entity_poly.entity_id
_entity_poly.type
_entity_poly.pdbx_seq_one_letter_code
_entity_poly.pdbx_strand_id
1 'polypeptide(L)'
;MGQQGSRESIARLVTRYRVTINWLFGLVYLFFARPTYKSLLLAAIVVGCGEGLRVWASGYINKSSRLANGGPYAFTRHPLYLGSFIIGLGFCLAGRSWWLTGAFVLLFPLIYGTTMKAEERKLRELFPDEYQAYARKVHLFFPLGKGYKGRGGGFQWKLFLENREHKTLVGVGAVFALLLLKIAIMR
;
A
#
# COMPACT_ATOMS: atom_id res chain seq x y z
N MET A 1 22.74 19.25 14.88
CA MET A 1 22.29 19.55 13.49
C MET A 1 22.64 18.47 12.45
N GLY A 2 23.74 17.70 12.57
CA GLY A 2 24.16 16.74 11.53
C GLY A 2 23.27 15.50 11.28
N GLN A 3 22.59 14.95 12.29
CA GLN A 3 21.77 13.73 12.11
C GLN A 3 20.44 13.96 11.38
N GLN A 4 19.89 15.19 11.46
CA GLN A 4 18.59 15.53 10.88
C GLN A 4 18.69 15.72 9.36
N GLY A 5 19.75 16.40 8.90
CA GLY A 5 20.04 16.57 7.46
C GLY A 5 20.38 15.25 6.73
N SER A 6 21.05 14.31 7.41
CA SER A 6 21.36 12.99 6.83
C SER A 6 20.10 12.14 6.62
N ARG A 7 19.20 12.08 7.62
CA ARG A 7 17.94 11.33 7.53
C ARG A 7 17.01 11.89 6.45
N GLU A 8 16.96 13.20 6.28
CA GLU A 8 16.18 13.85 5.22
C GLU A 8 16.74 13.57 3.82
N SER A 9 18.07 13.53 3.68
CA SER A 9 18.72 13.16 2.42
C SER A 9 18.45 11.70 2.03
N ILE A 10 18.52 10.76 2.98
CA ILE A 10 18.19 9.34 2.73
C ILE A 10 16.71 9.19 2.33
N ALA A 11 15.79 9.85 3.03
CA ALA A 11 14.37 9.78 2.71
C ALA A 11 14.05 10.32 1.30
N ARG A 12 14.72 11.39 0.87
CA ARG A 12 14.61 11.93 -0.49
C ARG A 12 15.14 10.95 -1.53
N LEU A 13 16.29 10.32 -1.27
CA LEU A 13 16.86 9.31 -2.17
C LEU A 13 15.94 8.09 -2.31
N VAL A 14 15.45 7.54 -1.19
CA VAL A 14 14.49 6.42 -1.19
C VAL A 14 13.25 6.78 -1.98
N THR A 15 12.69 7.99 -1.80
CA THR A 15 11.50 8.44 -2.54
C THR A 15 11.78 8.58 -4.04
N ARG A 16 12.96 9.07 -4.42
CA ARG A 16 13.38 9.24 -5.82
C ARG A 16 13.54 7.90 -6.53
N TYR A 17 14.17 6.92 -5.87
CA TYR A 17 14.47 5.62 -6.46
C TYR A 17 13.40 4.55 -6.18
N ARG A 18 12.36 4.85 -5.39
CA ARG A 18 11.33 3.86 -5.00
C ARG A 18 10.76 3.10 -6.20
N VAL A 19 10.50 3.80 -7.31
CA VAL A 19 9.89 3.20 -8.50
C VAL A 19 10.87 2.21 -9.13
N THR A 20 12.13 2.63 -9.29
CA THR A 20 13.20 1.76 -9.79
C THR A 20 13.43 0.56 -8.88
N ILE A 21 13.49 0.75 -7.56
CA ILE A 21 13.64 -0.34 -6.58
C ILE A 21 12.49 -1.32 -6.69
N ASN A 22 11.24 -0.84 -6.82
CA ASN A 22 10.08 -1.70 -6.98
C ASN A 22 10.12 -2.51 -8.28
N TRP A 23 10.54 -1.91 -9.40
CA TRP A 23 10.70 -2.63 -10.66
C TRP A 23 11.79 -3.69 -10.59
N LEU A 24 12.95 -3.36 -10.01
CA LEU A 24 14.04 -4.32 -9.79
C LEU A 24 13.60 -5.48 -8.89
N PHE A 25 12.93 -5.17 -7.78
CA PHE A 25 12.35 -6.19 -6.91
C PHE A 25 11.32 -7.05 -7.66
N GLY A 26 10.48 -6.46 -8.51
CA GLY A 26 9.52 -7.19 -9.34
C GLY A 26 10.18 -8.16 -10.31
N LEU A 27 11.28 -7.77 -10.96
CA LEU A 27 12.05 -8.64 -11.86
C LEU A 27 12.71 -9.79 -11.08
N VAL A 28 13.38 -9.48 -9.97
CA VAL A 28 13.97 -10.48 -9.06
C VAL A 28 12.89 -11.45 -8.56
N TYR A 29 11.75 -10.92 -8.13
CA TYR A 29 10.60 -11.70 -7.69
C TYR A 29 10.13 -12.64 -8.80
N LEU A 30 9.88 -12.14 -10.01
CA LEU A 30 9.41 -12.97 -11.13
C LEU A 30 10.41 -14.06 -11.51
N PHE A 31 11.72 -13.80 -11.39
CA PHE A 31 12.76 -14.79 -11.66
C PHE A 31 12.81 -15.90 -10.59
N PHE A 32 12.71 -15.55 -9.31
CA PHE A 32 12.89 -16.51 -8.22
C PHE A 32 11.59 -17.10 -7.64
N ALA A 33 10.43 -16.53 -7.96
CA ALA A 33 9.14 -17.05 -7.54
C ALA A 33 8.94 -18.48 -8.04
N ARG A 34 8.42 -19.37 -7.18
CA ARG A 34 8.08 -20.76 -7.54
C ARG A 34 6.57 -20.98 -7.40
N PRO A 35 5.75 -20.35 -8.27
CA PRO A 35 4.31 -20.42 -8.16
C PRO A 35 3.77 -21.82 -8.42
N THR A 36 2.61 -22.10 -7.83
CA THR A 36 1.78 -23.30 -8.05
C THR A 36 0.33 -22.86 -8.17
N TYR A 37 -0.55 -23.65 -8.79
CA TYR A 37 -1.98 -23.30 -8.85
C TYR A 37 -2.59 -23.09 -7.45
N LYS A 38 -2.18 -23.91 -6.47
CA LYS A 38 -2.62 -23.78 -5.07
C LYS A 38 -2.15 -22.46 -4.44
N SER A 39 -0.88 -22.09 -4.63
CA SER A 39 -0.37 -20.82 -4.09
C SER A 39 -0.97 -19.61 -4.79
N LEU A 40 -1.28 -19.70 -6.08
CA LEU A 40 -1.99 -18.64 -6.80
C LEU A 40 -3.43 -18.48 -6.33
N LEU A 41 -4.15 -19.58 -6.07
CA LEU A 41 -5.52 -19.51 -5.52
C LEU A 41 -5.53 -18.82 -4.15
N LEU A 42 -4.62 -19.22 -3.26
CA LEU A 42 -4.52 -18.62 -1.93
C LEU A 42 -4.09 -17.15 -2.02
N ALA A 43 -3.15 -16.83 -2.92
CA ALA A 43 -2.75 -15.46 -3.20
C ALA A 43 -3.91 -14.62 -3.73
N ALA A 44 -4.76 -15.15 -4.60
CA ALA A 44 -5.91 -14.42 -5.16
C ALA A 44 -6.88 -13.96 -4.07
N ILE A 45 -7.10 -14.78 -3.03
CA ILE A 45 -7.93 -14.41 -1.88
C ILE A 45 -7.29 -13.24 -1.12
N VAL A 46 -6.00 -13.36 -0.77
CA VAL A 46 -5.28 -12.33 -0.01
C VAL A 46 -5.18 -11.02 -0.81
N VAL A 47 -4.80 -11.10 -2.08
CA VAL A 47 -4.74 -9.95 -2.99
C VAL A 47 -6.11 -9.32 -3.16
N GLY A 48 -7.18 -10.12 -3.31
CA GLY A 48 -8.55 -9.64 -3.38
C GLY A 48 -8.98 -8.85 -2.15
N CYS A 49 -8.61 -9.30 -0.94
CA CYS A 49 -8.83 -8.53 0.29
C CYS A 49 -8.07 -7.19 0.30
N GLY A 50 -6.81 -7.19 -0.14
CA GLY A 50 -5.99 -5.98 -0.23
C GLY A 50 -6.52 -4.98 -1.25
N GLU A 51 -6.94 -5.45 -2.43
CA GLU A 51 -7.61 -4.64 -3.45
C GLU A 51 -8.95 -4.11 -2.95
N GLY A 52 -9.77 -4.94 -2.32
CA GLY A 52 -11.04 -4.53 -1.72
C GLY A 52 -10.87 -3.38 -0.74
N LEU A 53 -9.83 -3.44 0.11
CA LEU A 53 -9.48 -2.35 1.03
C LEU A 53 -9.05 -1.07 0.28
N ARG A 54 -8.28 -1.19 -0.81
CA ARG A 54 -7.87 -0.04 -1.62
C ARG A 54 -9.05 0.61 -2.34
N VAL A 55 -9.92 -0.19 -2.94
CA VAL A 55 -11.17 0.26 -3.56
C VAL A 55 -11.99 1.01 -2.52
N TRP A 56 -12.23 0.40 -1.36
CA TRP A 56 -12.98 1.04 -0.27
C TRP A 56 -12.34 2.37 0.15
N ALA A 57 -11.02 2.43 0.33
CA ALA A 57 -10.31 3.65 0.74
C ALA A 57 -10.38 4.76 -0.32
N SER A 58 -10.24 4.42 -1.59
CA SER A 58 -10.22 5.42 -2.66
C SER A 58 -11.55 6.16 -2.83
N GLY A 59 -12.67 5.58 -2.39
CA GLY A 59 -13.96 6.26 -2.36
C GLY A 59 -14.11 7.30 -1.25
N TYR A 60 -13.14 7.42 -0.34
CA TYR A 60 -13.16 8.40 0.77
C TYR A 60 -12.10 9.50 0.62
N ILE A 61 -11.03 9.26 -0.13
CA ILE A 61 -9.93 10.22 -0.27
C ILE A 61 -10.22 11.27 -1.35
N ASN A 62 -10.27 12.53 -0.92
CA ASN A 62 -10.24 13.69 -1.82
C ASN A 62 -8.95 14.48 -1.50
N LYS A 63 -8.05 14.58 -2.49
CA LYS A 63 -6.69 15.07 -2.28
C LYS A 63 -6.58 16.57 -1.99
N SER A 64 -7.65 17.34 -2.19
CA SER A 64 -7.55 18.81 -2.24
C SER A 64 -8.60 19.56 -1.44
N SER A 65 -9.62 18.90 -0.87
CA SER A 65 -10.78 19.61 -0.30
C SER A 65 -11.15 19.25 1.14
N ARG A 66 -10.80 18.05 1.63
CA ARG A 66 -11.17 17.60 2.98
C ARG A 66 -10.24 16.51 3.50
N LEU A 67 -10.10 16.44 4.82
CA LEU A 67 -9.39 15.34 5.46
C LEU A 67 -10.18 14.03 5.33
N ALA A 68 -9.54 13.00 4.76
CA ALA A 68 -10.11 11.66 4.71
C ALA A 68 -9.98 10.98 6.09
N ASN A 69 -11.09 10.89 6.84
CA ASN A 69 -11.13 10.30 8.18
C ASN A 69 -12.32 9.34 8.39
N GLY A 70 -13.03 8.97 7.32
CA GLY A 70 -14.15 8.01 7.32
C GLY A 70 -13.82 6.71 6.59
N GLY A 71 -14.72 5.73 6.69
CA GLY A 71 -14.52 4.41 6.07
C GLY A 71 -13.26 3.73 6.61
N PRO A 72 -12.36 3.21 5.75
CA PRO A 72 -11.16 2.55 6.23
C PRO A 72 -10.14 3.51 6.88
N TYR A 73 -10.24 4.82 6.59
CA TYR A 73 -9.44 5.84 7.27
C TYR A 73 -9.81 5.98 8.76
N ALA A 74 -10.98 5.50 9.18
CA ALA A 74 -11.33 5.47 10.59
C ALA A 74 -10.44 4.49 11.40
N PHE A 75 -9.87 3.47 10.75
CA PHE A 75 -9.12 2.40 11.41
C PHE A 75 -7.61 2.55 11.25
N THR A 76 -7.14 3.10 10.13
CA THR A 76 -5.73 3.36 9.85
C THR A 76 -5.58 4.66 9.06
N ARG A 77 -4.51 5.41 9.28
CA ARG A 77 -4.26 6.65 8.53
C ARG A 77 -3.88 6.41 7.07
N HIS A 78 -3.40 5.22 6.75
CA HIS A 78 -2.86 4.89 5.43
C HIS A 78 -3.46 3.57 4.87
N PRO A 79 -4.78 3.46 4.70
CA PRO A 79 -5.44 2.23 4.27
C PRO A 79 -5.06 1.80 2.84
N LEU A 80 -4.73 2.75 1.95
CA LEU A 80 -4.21 2.44 0.61
C LEU A 80 -2.86 1.70 0.68
N TYR A 81 -1.99 2.13 1.58
CA TYR A 81 -0.70 1.45 1.81
C TYR A 81 -0.91 0.12 2.52
N LEU A 82 -1.84 0.02 3.47
CA LEU A 82 -2.19 -1.25 4.10
C LEU A 82 -2.71 -2.26 3.08
N GLY A 83 -3.61 -1.85 2.17
CA GLY A 83 -4.07 -2.69 1.08
C GLY A 83 -2.94 -3.12 0.14
N SER A 84 -2.02 -2.20 -0.18
CA SER A 84 -0.80 -2.51 -0.97
C SER A 84 0.10 -3.52 -0.27
N PHE A 85 0.22 -3.45 1.05
CA PHE A 85 0.99 -4.41 1.83
C PHE A 85 0.35 -5.79 1.81
N ILE A 86 -0.98 -5.87 1.97
CA ILE A 86 -1.73 -7.13 1.88
C ILE A 86 -1.59 -7.75 0.49
N ILE A 87 -1.69 -6.95 -0.58
CA ILE A 87 -1.44 -7.42 -1.96
C ILE A 87 -0.02 -8.00 -2.09
N GLY A 88 1.00 -7.30 -1.57
CA GLY A 88 2.37 -7.76 -1.58
C GLY A 88 2.57 -9.07 -0.79
N LEU A 89 1.91 -9.24 0.36
CA LEU A 89 1.91 -10.50 1.11
C LEU A 89 1.25 -11.64 0.31
N GLY A 90 0.15 -11.35 -0.40
CA GLY A 90 -0.47 -12.30 -1.32
C GLY A 90 0.48 -12.77 -2.41
N PHE A 91 1.26 -11.87 -3.00
CA PHE A 91 2.30 -12.26 -3.96
C PHE A 91 3.48 -12.99 -3.30
N CYS A 92 3.91 -12.62 -2.09
CA CYS A 92 4.93 -13.40 -1.36
C CYS A 92 4.49 -14.87 -1.19
N LEU A 93 3.21 -15.08 -0.88
CA LEU A 93 2.60 -16.39 -0.77
C LEU A 93 2.52 -17.12 -2.11
N ALA A 94 2.15 -16.42 -3.20
CA ALA A 94 2.20 -16.95 -4.56
C ALA A 94 3.60 -17.45 -4.92
N GLY A 95 4.63 -16.64 -4.64
CA GLY A 95 6.02 -16.89 -4.99
C GLY A 95 6.72 -17.98 -4.17
N ARG A 96 6.14 -18.41 -3.05
CA ARG A 96 6.63 -19.53 -2.21
C ARG A 96 8.13 -19.45 -1.87
N SER A 97 8.60 -18.25 -1.57
CA SER A 97 10.00 -17.97 -1.26
C SER A 97 10.11 -17.14 0.01
N TRP A 98 10.71 -17.73 1.05
CA TRP A 98 10.85 -17.11 2.36
C TRP A 98 11.75 -15.88 2.31
N TRP A 99 12.81 -15.90 1.48
CA TRP A 99 13.72 -14.76 1.36
C TRP A 99 13.10 -13.61 0.57
N LEU A 100 12.26 -13.89 -0.45
CA LEU A 100 11.48 -12.86 -1.15
C LEU A 100 10.48 -12.21 -0.18
N THR A 101 9.88 -13.02 0.69
CA THR A 101 8.99 -12.54 1.76
C THR A 101 9.74 -11.65 2.75
N GLY A 102 10.91 -12.10 3.22
CA GLY A 102 11.76 -11.31 4.11
C GLY A 102 12.20 -9.98 3.50
N ALA A 103 12.65 -10.01 2.24
CA ALA A 103 13.00 -8.81 1.50
C ALA A 103 11.82 -7.84 1.35
N PHE A 104 10.63 -8.35 1.03
CA PHE A 104 9.41 -7.53 0.95
C PHE A 104 9.06 -6.88 2.29
N VAL A 105 9.02 -7.67 3.37
CA VAL A 105 8.67 -7.18 4.72
C VAL A 105 9.67 -6.14 5.23
N LEU A 106 10.94 -6.22 4.82
CA LEU A 106 11.96 -5.22 5.15
C LEU A 106 11.88 -3.97 4.26
N LEU A 107 11.77 -4.14 2.93
CA LEU A 107 11.78 -3.03 1.98
C LEU A 107 10.51 -2.17 2.07
N PHE A 108 9.35 -2.79 2.30
CA PHE A 108 8.07 -2.09 2.35
C PHE A 108 8.06 -0.93 3.38
N PRO A 109 8.33 -1.14 4.68
CA PRO A 109 8.34 -0.05 5.66
C PRO A 109 9.45 0.98 5.41
N LEU A 110 10.59 0.59 4.83
CA LEU A 110 11.67 1.52 4.49
C LEU A 110 11.23 2.51 3.39
N ILE A 111 10.56 2.01 2.36
CA ILE A 111 10.10 2.80 1.21
C ILE A 111 8.83 3.58 1.55
N TYR A 112 7.82 2.89 2.08
CA TYR A 112 6.51 3.46 2.28
C TYR A 112 6.39 4.18 3.62
N GLY A 113 7.17 3.83 4.64
CA GLY A 113 7.18 4.55 5.92
C GLY A 113 7.63 6.00 5.78
N THR A 114 8.64 6.25 4.95
CA THR A 114 9.09 7.63 4.65
C THR A 114 8.06 8.40 3.83
N THR A 115 7.42 7.72 2.86
CA THR A 115 6.35 8.30 2.02
C THR A 115 5.13 8.67 2.86
N MET A 116 4.65 7.76 3.72
CA MET A 116 3.53 7.99 4.63
C MET A 116 3.80 9.21 5.53
N LYS A 117 4.99 9.27 6.17
CA LYS A 117 5.38 10.42 7.01
C LYS A 117 5.44 11.73 6.22
N ALA A 118 5.85 11.70 4.96
CA ALA A 118 5.85 12.88 4.10
C ALA A 118 4.43 13.36 3.77
N GLU A 119 3.49 12.44 3.56
CA GLU A 119 2.07 12.75 3.41
C GLU A 119 1.48 13.32 4.71
N GLU A 120 1.83 12.75 5.87
CA GLU A 120 1.37 13.28 7.17
C GLU A 120 1.81 14.72 7.39
N ARG A 121 3.03 15.09 6.99
CA ARG A 121 3.50 16.48 7.09
C ARG A 121 2.64 17.43 6.28
N LYS A 122 2.34 17.07 5.02
CA LYS A 122 1.45 17.86 4.16
C LYS A 122 0.04 17.97 4.75
N LEU A 123 -0.48 16.88 5.32
CA LEU A 123 -1.81 16.89 5.95
C LEU A 123 -1.84 17.76 7.22
N ARG A 124 -0.75 17.81 7.99
CA ARG A 124 -0.61 18.74 9.13
C ARG A 124 -0.58 20.20 8.68
N GLU A 125 0.02 20.48 7.53
CA GLU A 125 0.05 21.83 6.95
C GLU A 125 -1.34 22.26 6.43
N LEU A 126 -2.06 21.34 5.77
CA LEU A 126 -3.39 21.63 5.20
C LEU A 126 -4.52 21.65 6.23
N PHE A 127 -4.45 20.81 7.27
CA PHE A 127 -5.52 20.60 8.26
C PHE A 127 -4.96 20.53 9.70
N PRO A 128 -4.30 21.59 10.21
CA PRO A 128 -3.51 21.51 11.45
C PRO A 128 -4.28 20.97 12.65
N ASP A 129 -5.47 21.50 12.96
CA ASP A 129 -6.25 21.08 14.13
C ASP A 129 -6.97 19.75 13.91
N GLU A 130 -7.62 19.60 12.75
CA GLU A 130 -8.41 18.41 12.43
C GLU A 130 -7.53 17.16 12.31
N TYR A 131 -6.38 17.30 11.64
CA TYR A 131 -5.43 16.21 11.47
C TYR A 131 -4.79 15.80 12.80
N GLN A 132 -4.43 16.75 13.67
CA GLN A 132 -3.90 16.40 14.99
C GLN A 132 -4.91 15.65 15.86
N ALA A 133 -6.17 16.09 15.87
CA ALA A 133 -7.24 15.40 16.58
C ALA A 133 -7.45 13.96 16.07
N TYR A 134 -7.38 13.78 14.76
CA TYR A 134 -7.47 12.49 14.08
C TYR A 134 -6.25 11.58 14.37
N ALA A 135 -5.03 12.09 14.20
CA ALA A 135 -3.78 11.34 14.37
C ALA A 135 -3.54 10.85 15.81
N ARG A 136 -4.14 11.51 16.82
CA ARG A 136 -4.14 11.05 18.22
C ARG A 136 -4.97 9.79 18.45
N LYS A 137 -5.99 9.54 17.62
CA LYS A 137 -6.93 8.43 17.80
C LYS A 137 -6.74 7.29 16.80
N VAL A 138 -6.05 7.54 15.68
CA VAL A 138 -5.87 6.57 14.60
C VAL A 138 -4.39 6.25 14.39
N HIS A 139 -4.09 4.95 14.38
CA HIS A 139 -2.74 4.45 14.15
C HIS A 139 -2.28 4.74 12.72
N LEU A 140 -0.96 4.83 12.53
CA LEU A 140 -0.37 5.14 11.23
C LEU A 140 -0.72 4.08 10.16
N PHE A 141 -0.55 2.81 10.50
CA PHE A 141 -0.58 1.72 9.53
C PHE A 141 -1.46 0.54 9.95
N PHE A 142 -1.22 -0.07 11.11
CA PHE A 142 -2.02 -1.21 11.57
C PHE A 142 -3.36 -0.75 12.19
N PRO A 143 -4.49 -1.40 11.85
CA PRO A 143 -5.82 -1.00 12.30
C PRO A 143 -6.11 -1.48 13.73
N LEU A 144 -5.37 -0.95 14.71
CA LEU A 144 -5.40 -1.41 16.11
C LEU A 144 -6.41 -0.67 17.01
N GLY A 145 -7.33 0.12 16.43
CA GLY A 145 -8.28 0.96 17.18
C GLY A 145 -9.75 0.63 16.90
N LYS A 146 -10.65 1.09 17.77
CA LYS A 146 -12.12 0.86 17.67
C LYS A 146 -12.83 1.65 16.54
N GLY A 147 -12.07 2.29 15.65
CA GLY A 147 -12.60 3.16 14.59
C GLY A 147 -12.84 4.59 15.08
N TYR A 148 -12.27 5.56 14.37
CA TYR A 148 -12.49 6.98 14.61
C TYR A 148 -13.85 7.43 14.07
N LYS A 149 -14.66 8.06 14.93
CA LYS A 149 -15.92 8.71 14.54
C LYS A 149 -15.63 10.03 13.83
N GLY A 150 -15.05 9.95 12.63
CA GLY A 150 -14.79 11.11 11.78
C GLY A 150 -16.06 11.62 11.09
N ARG A 151 -15.98 12.84 10.54
CA ARG A 151 -17.02 13.43 9.69
C ARG A 151 -16.97 12.93 8.23
N GLY A 152 -16.16 11.90 7.95
CA GLY A 152 -16.05 11.33 6.61
C GLY A 152 -17.40 10.77 6.17
N GLY A 153 -18.03 11.45 5.20
CA GLY A 153 -19.29 11.02 4.58
C GLY A 153 -19.18 9.64 3.92
N GLY A 154 -20.28 9.17 3.32
CA GLY A 154 -20.31 7.86 2.67
C GLY A 154 -19.35 7.69 1.49
N PHE A 155 -19.14 6.44 1.08
CA PHE A 155 -18.32 6.06 -0.08
C PHE A 155 -18.78 6.80 -1.35
N GLN A 156 -17.82 7.37 -2.10
CA GLN A 156 -18.11 8.12 -3.32
C GLN A 156 -17.48 7.45 -4.55
N TRP A 157 -18.32 6.93 -5.45
CA TRP A 157 -17.90 6.32 -6.72
C TRP A 157 -17.10 7.26 -7.62
N LYS A 158 -17.43 8.56 -7.61
CA LYS A 158 -16.67 9.59 -8.34
C LYS A 158 -15.20 9.63 -7.91
N LEU A 159 -14.95 9.58 -6.59
CA LEU A 159 -13.59 9.58 -6.05
C LEU A 159 -12.82 8.30 -6.42
N PHE A 160 -13.48 7.14 -6.43
CA PHE A 160 -12.86 5.89 -6.89
C PHE A 160 -12.33 6.02 -8.34
N LEU A 161 -13.16 6.53 -9.25
CA LEU A 161 -12.79 6.70 -10.66
C LEU A 161 -11.67 7.73 -10.84
N GLU A 162 -11.75 8.87 -10.14
CA GLU A 162 -10.74 9.95 -10.19
C GLU A 162 -9.39 9.51 -9.63
N ASN A 163 -9.37 8.62 -8.62
CA ASN A 163 -8.14 8.13 -8.01
C ASN A 163 -7.38 7.12 -8.88
N ARG A 164 -7.92 6.71 -10.03
CA ARG A 164 -7.29 5.82 -11.03
C ARG A 164 -6.83 4.46 -10.46
N GLU A 165 -7.50 3.96 -9.42
CA GLU A 165 -7.17 2.66 -8.81
C GLU A 165 -7.35 1.48 -9.78
N HIS A 166 -8.08 1.66 -10.90
CA HIS A 166 -8.14 0.67 -11.98
C HIS A 166 -6.77 0.27 -12.52
N LYS A 167 -5.75 1.14 -12.42
CA LYS A 167 -4.37 0.80 -12.81
C LYS A 167 -3.75 -0.27 -11.91
N THR A 168 -4.10 -0.28 -10.62
CA THR A 168 -3.63 -1.29 -9.67
C THR A 168 -4.21 -2.66 -10.04
N LEU A 169 -5.50 -2.70 -10.37
CA LEU A 169 -6.19 -3.92 -10.82
C LEU A 169 -5.54 -4.51 -12.09
N VAL A 170 -5.23 -3.66 -13.08
CA VAL A 170 -4.51 -4.09 -14.30
C VAL A 170 -3.13 -4.65 -13.95
N GLY A 171 -2.39 -3.98 -13.09
CA GLY A 171 -1.06 -4.44 -12.64
C GLY A 171 -1.12 -5.78 -11.91
N VAL A 172 -2.08 -5.97 -11.01
CA VAL A 172 -2.31 -7.23 -10.30
C VAL A 172 -2.65 -8.36 -11.28
N GLY A 173 -3.55 -8.10 -12.23
CA GLY A 173 -3.92 -9.07 -13.28
C GLY A 173 -2.72 -9.48 -14.13
N ALA A 174 -1.87 -8.53 -14.52
CA ALA A 174 -0.65 -8.80 -15.26
C ALA A 174 0.33 -9.69 -14.47
N VAL A 175 0.53 -9.45 -13.17
CA VAL A 175 1.40 -10.29 -12.34
C VAL A 175 0.85 -11.72 -12.23
N PHE A 176 -0.47 -11.89 -12.01
CA PHE A 176 -1.09 -13.22 -12.01
C PHE A 176 -0.89 -13.95 -13.36
N ALA A 177 -1.08 -13.25 -14.48
CA ALA A 177 -0.87 -13.81 -15.80
C ALA A 177 0.59 -14.26 -16.02
N LEU A 178 1.56 -13.45 -15.60
CA LEU A 178 2.99 -13.79 -15.67
C LEU A 178 3.34 -15.00 -14.78
N LEU A 179 2.75 -15.10 -13.59
CA LEU A 179 2.98 -16.24 -12.71
C LEU A 179 2.32 -17.52 -13.24
N LEU A 180 1.14 -17.43 -13.87
CA LEU A 180 0.51 -18.56 -14.57
C LEU A 180 1.36 -19.02 -15.76
N LEU A 181 1.84 -18.08 -16.58
CA LEU A 181 2.76 -18.38 -17.67
C LEU A 181 4.03 -19.06 -17.15
N LYS A 182 4.57 -18.59 -16.03
CA LYS A 182 5.73 -19.21 -15.39
C LYS A 182 5.45 -20.66 -14.97
N ILE A 183 4.28 -20.97 -14.42
CA ILE A 183 3.88 -22.36 -14.13
C ILE A 183 3.87 -23.19 -15.42
N ALA A 184 3.34 -22.65 -16.51
CA ALA A 184 3.27 -23.35 -17.79
C ALA A 184 4.66 -23.64 -18.40
N ILE A 185 5.62 -22.72 -18.24
CA ILE A 185 7.01 -22.87 -18.72
C ILE A 185 7.83 -23.81 -17.83
N MET A 186 7.56 -23.87 -16.52
CA MET A 186 8.28 -24.72 -15.56
C MET A 186 7.77 -26.17 -15.51
N ARG A 187 6.73 -26.49 -16.28
CA ARG A 187 6.22 -27.86 -16.45
C ARG A 187 7.00 -28.59 -17.52
#